data_AF-A0A7X7YF10-F1
#
_entry.id   AF-A0A7X7YF10-F1
#
_cell.length_a   1.000
_cell.length_b   1.000
_cell.length_c   1.000
_cell.angle_alpha   90.00
_cell.angle_beta   90.00
_cell.angle_gamma   90.00
#
_symmetry.space_group_name_H-M   'P 1'
#
loop_
_entity.id
_entity.type
_entity.pdbx_description
1 polymer ?
#
loop_
_entity_poly.entity_id
_entity_poly.type
_entity_poly.pdbx_seq_one_letter_code
_entity_poly.pdbx_strand_id
1 'polypeptide(L)'
;MPTPIITKDLCKGCELCVHACPEGVLEMSTEINAKGYFFPVAAHPEKCTGCRYCLLVCPDTAIQIEAKGKVTVRTEGLTDKQFHYCPGCTHGVIHRLVAECLEELGIRERTVGVAPVGCSVLAYDYFNCDMHEASHGRAMAVATGIKRGRKDLVVFSYQGDGDLASIGMAETVHTANRGEKITVIFVNNAIYGMTGGQMAPTTLAGQVASTCPLGRDVNHAGWPIRVVELLQSLRTPAYLARVSVHDPKSILAAKRAIRKAFKYQIDGVCFSFVEVVSTCPTGWGMQPHESCNWLEENMIPYYPLGEVKTPETAA
;
A
#
# COMPACT_ATOMS: atom_id res chain seq x y z
N MET A 1 6.31 -23.65 21.43
CA MET A 1 5.06 -23.13 20.82
C MET A 1 5.44 -21.98 19.91
N PRO A 2 4.65 -21.61 18.89
CA PRO A 2 4.95 -20.40 18.15
C PRO A 2 4.80 -19.19 19.07
N THR A 3 5.62 -18.16 18.88
CA THR A 3 5.63 -16.98 19.76
C THR A 3 5.87 -15.71 18.95
N PRO A 4 5.05 -14.65 19.10
CA PRO A 4 5.36 -13.35 18.54
C PRO A 4 6.55 -12.70 19.25
N ILE A 5 7.51 -12.22 18.48
CA ILE A 5 8.66 -11.44 18.95
C ILE A 5 8.44 -10.00 18.47
N ILE A 6 8.45 -9.05 19.41
CA ILE A 6 8.18 -7.64 19.13
C ILE A 6 9.48 -6.85 19.27
N THR A 7 9.89 -6.20 18.18
CA THR A 7 11.00 -5.25 18.17
C THR A 7 10.50 -3.90 18.67
N LYS A 8 10.66 -3.67 19.98
CA LYS A 8 10.16 -2.50 20.73
C LYS A 8 10.44 -1.17 20.02
N ASP A 9 11.66 -0.98 19.53
CA ASP A 9 12.07 0.29 18.93
C ASP A 9 11.61 0.48 17.48
N LEU A 10 11.10 -0.55 16.81
CA LEU A 10 10.43 -0.39 15.52
C LEU A 10 8.95 -0.02 15.67
N CYS A 11 8.31 -0.45 16.76
CA CYS A 11 6.88 -0.29 16.97
C CYS A 11 6.48 1.17 17.21
N LYS A 12 5.32 1.56 16.66
CA LYS A 12 4.68 2.86 16.86
C LYS A 12 3.31 2.77 17.55
N GLY A 13 3.05 1.69 18.28
CA GLY A 13 1.87 1.57 19.15
C GLY A 13 0.51 1.67 18.47
N CYS A 14 0.38 1.23 17.22
CA CYS A 14 -0.88 1.37 16.47
C CYS A 14 -1.98 0.36 16.81
N GLU A 15 -1.70 -0.60 17.70
CA GLU A 15 -2.65 -1.61 18.21
C GLU A 15 -3.24 -2.59 17.17
N LEU A 16 -3.03 -2.40 15.87
CA LEU A 16 -3.59 -3.26 14.81
C LEU A 16 -3.32 -4.76 15.03
N CYS A 17 -2.12 -5.10 15.50
CA CYS A 17 -1.75 -6.49 15.80
C CYS A 17 -2.51 -7.09 16.98
N VAL A 18 -2.92 -6.27 17.96
CA VAL A 18 -3.73 -6.69 19.10
C VAL A 18 -5.13 -7.04 18.60
N HIS A 19 -5.76 -6.12 17.85
CA HIS A 19 -7.07 -6.34 17.26
C HIS A 19 -7.11 -7.50 16.25
N ALA A 20 -6.03 -7.72 15.49
CA ALA A 20 -5.96 -8.79 14.52
C ALA A 20 -5.69 -10.19 15.13
N CYS A 21 -5.37 -10.28 16.43
CA CYS A 21 -5.06 -11.55 17.07
C CYS A 21 -6.36 -12.26 17.52
N PRO A 22 -6.75 -13.39 16.89
CA PRO A 22 -8.01 -14.06 17.24
C PRO A 22 -7.98 -14.71 18.64
N GLU A 23 -6.78 -15.04 19.13
CA GLU A 23 -6.59 -15.75 20.40
C GLU A 23 -6.28 -14.80 21.58
N GLY A 24 -6.22 -13.49 21.34
CA GLY A 24 -5.89 -12.51 22.38
C GLY A 24 -4.49 -12.69 22.99
N VAL A 25 -3.49 -13.06 22.16
CA VAL A 25 -2.10 -13.29 22.62
C VAL A 25 -1.40 -12.00 23.02
N LEU A 26 -1.74 -10.90 22.36
CA LEU A 26 -1.05 -9.61 22.48
C LEU A 26 -1.86 -8.64 23.33
N GLU A 27 -1.20 -7.93 24.23
CA GLU A 27 -1.75 -6.79 24.98
C GLU A 27 -0.80 -5.59 24.86
N MET A 28 -1.31 -4.37 25.07
CA MET A 28 -0.47 -3.18 25.07
C MET A 28 0.32 -3.09 26.38
N SER A 29 1.60 -2.73 26.27
CA SER A 29 2.48 -2.53 27.42
C SER A 29 2.02 -1.37 28.30
N THR A 30 2.42 -1.38 29.57
CA THR A 30 2.32 -0.23 30.48
C THR A 30 3.54 0.69 30.43
N GLU A 31 4.63 0.24 29.79
CA GLU A 31 5.82 1.04 29.54
C GLU A 31 5.87 1.57 28.10
N ILE A 32 6.52 2.72 27.91
CA ILE A 32 6.75 3.33 26.60
C ILE A 32 8.12 2.94 26.03
N ASN A 33 8.23 2.93 24.71
CA ASN A 33 9.53 2.81 24.02
C ASN A 33 10.23 4.17 23.88
N ALA A 34 11.41 4.18 23.28
CA ALA A 34 12.21 5.40 23.07
C ALA A 34 11.51 6.48 22.20
N LYS A 35 10.39 6.13 21.55
CA LYS A 35 9.58 7.03 20.73
C LYS A 35 8.32 7.53 21.41
N GLY A 36 8.09 7.13 22.67
CA GLY A 36 6.92 7.51 23.43
C GLY A 36 5.67 6.69 23.13
N TYR A 37 5.79 5.53 22.47
CA TYR A 37 4.65 4.65 22.21
C TYR A 37 4.61 3.48 23.21
N PHE A 38 3.42 3.17 23.71
CA PHE A 38 3.13 1.82 24.20
C PHE A 38 3.24 0.83 23.05
N PHE A 39 3.69 -0.39 23.32
CA PHE A 39 3.94 -1.39 22.29
C PHE A 39 3.32 -2.73 22.70
N PRO A 40 2.99 -3.62 21.75
CA PRO A 40 2.39 -4.89 22.07
C PRO A 40 3.40 -5.82 22.77
N VAL A 41 2.96 -6.51 23.80
CA VAL A 41 3.67 -7.61 24.46
C VAL A 41 2.90 -8.90 24.26
N ALA A 42 3.60 -10.03 24.15
CA ALA A 42 2.96 -11.35 24.15
C ALA A 42 2.57 -11.72 25.59
N ALA A 43 1.41 -11.24 26.04
CA ALA A 43 0.89 -11.46 27.39
C ALA A 43 0.41 -12.92 27.60
N HIS A 44 -0.10 -13.56 26.55
CA HIS A 44 -0.60 -14.95 26.57
C HIS A 44 0.06 -15.81 25.48
N PRO A 45 1.40 -15.98 25.49
CA PRO A 45 2.14 -16.65 24.42
C PRO A 45 1.73 -18.13 24.23
N GLU A 46 1.23 -18.78 25.26
CA GLU A 46 0.71 -20.15 25.24
C GLU A 46 -0.52 -20.33 24.34
N LYS A 47 -1.29 -19.26 24.10
CA LYS A 47 -2.45 -19.28 23.19
C LYS A 47 -2.07 -19.12 21.72
N CYS A 48 -0.80 -18.85 21.41
CA CYS A 48 -0.40 -18.58 20.04
C CYS A 48 -0.52 -19.82 19.15
N THR A 49 -1.30 -19.69 18.07
CA THR A 49 -1.48 -20.73 17.04
C THR A 49 -0.47 -20.63 15.89
N GLY A 50 0.31 -19.53 15.83
CA GLY A 50 1.24 -19.28 14.73
C GLY A 50 0.57 -18.85 13.42
N CYS A 51 -0.67 -18.34 13.46
CA CYS A 51 -1.42 -17.87 12.28
C CYS A 51 -0.78 -16.66 11.56
N ARG A 52 0.12 -15.94 12.23
CA ARG A 52 0.89 -14.78 11.74
C ARG A 52 0.08 -13.51 11.42
N TYR A 53 -1.17 -13.41 11.86
CA TYR A 53 -1.99 -12.21 11.57
C TYR A 53 -1.38 -10.92 12.12
N CYS A 54 -0.83 -10.95 13.33
CA CYS A 54 -0.12 -9.81 13.90
C CYS A 54 1.08 -9.35 13.06
N LEU A 55 1.84 -10.30 12.48
CA LEU A 55 2.92 -10.00 11.54
C LEU A 55 2.38 -9.37 10.26
N LEU A 56 1.30 -9.93 9.70
CA LEU A 56 0.70 -9.44 8.45
C LEU A 56 0.22 -7.99 8.60
N VAL A 57 -0.49 -7.66 9.67
CA VAL A 57 -1.05 -6.32 9.84
C VAL A 57 -0.03 -5.29 10.36
N CYS A 58 1.15 -5.71 10.82
CA CYS A 58 2.16 -4.78 11.35
C CYS A 58 2.75 -3.90 10.23
N PRO A 59 2.48 -2.58 10.21
CA PRO A 59 2.99 -1.72 9.14
C PRO A 59 4.48 -1.43 9.28
N ASP A 60 5.02 -1.41 10.50
CA ASP A 60 6.43 -1.09 10.77
C ASP A 60 7.37 -2.30 10.70
N THR A 61 6.86 -3.49 10.32
CA THR A 61 7.63 -4.75 10.33
C THR A 61 8.27 -5.08 11.69
N ALA A 62 7.64 -4.61 12.77
CA ALA A 62 8.14 -4.74 14.14
C ALA A 62 7.86 -6.12 14.77
N ILE A 63 7.08 -6.99 14.11
CA ILE A 63 6.67 -8.29 14.66
C ILE A 63 7.23 -9.42 13.81
N GLN A 64 7.91 -10.34 14.47
CA GLN A 64 8.33 -11.63 13.92
C GLN A 64 7.60 -12.76 14.64
N ILE A 65 7.53 -13.93 14.03
CA ILE A 65 7.00 -15.15 14.65
C ILE A 65 8.13 -16.17 14.74
N GLU A 66 8.47 -16.60 15.96
CA GLU A 66 9.26 -17.80 16.18
C GLU A 66 8.35 -19.02 16.13
N ALA A 67 8.73 -20.06 15.41
CA ALA A 67 8.05 -21.36 15.43
C ALA A 67 9.06 -22.48 15.17
N LYS A 68 9.11 -23.48 16.06
CA LYS A 68 10.02 -24.64 15.98
C LYS A 68 11.50 -24.24 15.79
N GLY A 69 11.96 -23.22 16.52
CA GLY A 69 13.33 -22.71 16.45
C GLY A 69 13.66 -21.91 15.18
N LYS A 70 12.67 -21.56 14.37
CA LYS A 70 12.82 -20.69 13.19
C LYS A 70 12.07 -19.39 13.41
N VAL A 71 12.71 -18.26 13.15
CA VAL A 71 12.11 -16.93 13.24
C VAL A 71 11.80 -16.44 11.82
N THR A 72 10.64 -15.84 11.62
CA THR A 72 10.32 -15.16 10.34
C THR A 72 11.31 -14.03 10.09
N VAL A 73 11.98 -14.07 8.95
CA VAL A 73 12.97 -13.06 8.56
C VAL A 73 12.28 -11.93 7.81
N ARG A 74 12.76 -10.70 8.03
CA ARG A 74 12.33 -9.52 7.28
C ARG A 74 12.83 -9.66 5.83
N THR A 75 12.00 -9.30 4.87
CA THR A 75 12.35 -9.39 3.43
C THR A 75 13.62 -8.60 3.12
N GLU A 76 14.50 -9.18 2.31
CA GLU A 76 15.69 -8.51 1.79
C GLU A 76 15.34 -7.45 0.72
N GLY A 77 14.08 -7.41 0.28
CA GLY A 77 13.56 -6.36 -0.60
C GLY A 77 13.38 -5.00 0.09
N LEU A 78 13.58 -4.91 1.42
CA LEU A 78 13.61 -3.66 2.17
C LEU A 78 14.98 -3.43 2.80
N THR A 79 15.41 -2.17 2.89
CA THR A 79 16.59 -1.75 3.64
C THR A 79 16.30 -1.74 5.14
N ASP A 80 17.31 -1.60 6.00
CA ASP A 80 17.13 -1.44 7.45
C ASP A 80 16.58 -0.07 7.87
N LYS A 81 16.31 0.83 6.91
CA LYS A 81 15.73 2.12 7.21
C LYS A 81 14.31 1.93 7.75
N GLN A 82 14.05 2.54 8.90
CA GLN A 82 12.73 2.59 9.45
C GLN A 82 11.80 3.51 8.67
N PHE A 83 10.55 3.07 8.50
CA PHE A 83 9.52 3.87 7.87
C PHE A 83 9.16 5.11 8.68
N HIS A 84 8.98 6.24 8.02
CA HIS A 84 8.54 7.48 8.66
C HIS A 84 7.02 7.58 8.86
N TYR A 85 6.24 6.65 8.29
CA TYR A 85 4.78 6.73 8.27
C TYR A 85 4.15 6.82 9.67
N CYS A 86 2.97 7.43 9.73
CA CYS A 86 2.19 7.56 10.96
C CYS A 86 1.84 6.17 11.55
N PRO A 87 1.60 6.07 12.88
CA PRO A 87 1.08 4.85 13.50
C PRO A 87 -0.14 4.31 12.75
N GLY A 88 -0.10 3.02 12.37
CA GLY A 88 -1.21 2.35 11.71
C GLY A 88 -1.36 2.64 10.22
N CYS A 89 -0.48 3.45 9.65
CA CYS A 89 -0.51 3.73 8.22
C CYS A 89 -0.16 2.48 7.40
N THR A 90 -1.07 2.11 6.50
CA THR A 90 -0.97 0.89 5.68
C THR A 90 0.11 0.95 4.58
N HIS A 91 0.75 2.11 4.33
CA HIS A 91 1.89 2.19 3.40
C HIS A 91 2.98 1.16 3.73
N GLY A 92 3.32 0.98 5.01
CA GLY A 92 4.35 0.03 5.42
C GLY A 92 4.00 -1.43 5.10
N VAL A 93 2.72 -1.80 5.21
CA VAL A 93 2.22 -3.11 4.78
C VAL A 93 2.39 -3.26 3.27
N ILE A 94 1.98 -2.26 2.48
CA ILE A 94 2.09 -2.30 1.02
C ILE A 94 3.56 -2.38 0.58
N HIS A 95 4.46 -1.62 1.22
CA HIS A 95 5.91 -1.68 0.95
C HIS A 95 6.46 -3.07 1.19
N ARG A 96 6.12 -3.69 2.33
CA ARG A 96 6.51 -5.07 2.63
C ARG A 96 6.01 -6.03 1.54
N LEU A 97 4.75 -5.92 1.12
CA LEU A 97 4.18 -6.80 0.08
C LEU A 97 4.89 -6.64 -1.27
N VAL A 98 5.20 -5.41 -1.68
CA VAL A 98 5.96 -5.15 -2.92
C VAL A 98 7.34 -5.78 -2.80
N ALA A 99 8.07 -5.51 -1.72
CA ALA A 99 9.41 -6.04 -1.47
C ALA A 99 9.46 -7.58 -1.45
N GLU A 100 8.52 -8.22 -0.74
CA GLU A 100 8.38 -9.68 -0.73
C GLU A 100 8.13 -10.23 -2.15
N CYS A 101 7.31 -9.55 -2.97
CA CYS A 101 7.11 -9.96 -4.36
C CYS A 101 8.38 -9.85 -5.21
N LEU A 102 9.18 -8.79 -5.03
CA LEU A 102 10.44 -8.62 -5.77
C LEU A 102 11.44 -9.73 -5.41
N GLU A 103 11.53 -10.08 -4.13
CA GLU A 103 12.37 -11.16 -3.61
C GLU A 103 11.92 -12.53 -4.14
N GLU A 104 10.64 -12.87 -3.95
CA GLU A 104 10.09 -14.18 -4.36
C GLU A 104 10.06 -14.39 -5.88
N LEU A 105 10.13 -13.32 -6.68
CA LEU A 105 10.25 -13.39 -8.14
C LEU A 105 11.71 -13.34 -8.62
N GLY A 106 12.67 -13.12 -7.71
CA GLY A 106 14.09 -13.02 -8.06
C GLY A 106 14.41 -11.84 -8.98
N ILE A 107 13.67 -10.73 -8.87
CA ILE A 107 13.79 -9.58 -9.77
C ILE A 107 14.37 -8.32 -9.11
N ARG A 108 14.67 -8.37 -7.80
CA ARG A 108 15.16 -7.22 -7.02
C ARG A 108 16.31 -6.48 -7.71
N GLU A 109 17.34 -7.22 -8.13
CA GLU A 109 18.58 -6.69 -8.78
C GLU A 109 18.37 -6.08 -10.17
N ARG A 110 17.18 -6.21 -10.76
CA ARG A 110 16.83 -5.60 -12.05
C ARG A 110 15.56 -4.76 -11.97
N THR A 111 15.16 -4.37 -10.77
CA THR A 111 13.96 -3.55 -10.54
C THR A 111 14.35 -2.10 -10.28
N VAL A 112 13.64 -1.17 -10.91
CA VAL A 112 13.70 0.26 -10.61
C VAL A 112 12.31 0.73 -10.19
N GLY A 113 12.20 1.29 -8.99
CA GLY A 113 10.97 1.94 -8.54
C GLY A 113 10.98 3.45 -8.81
N VAL A 114 9.80 4.03 -8.96
CA VAL A 114 9.61 5.47 -9.10
C VAL A 114 8.70 5.97 -7.97
N ALA A 115 9.25 6.83 -7.12
CA ALA A 115 8.57 7.41 -5.97
C ALA A 115 8.38 8.92 -6.20
N PRO A 116 7.14 9.42 -6.32
CA PRO A 116 6.91 10.85 -6.40
C PRO A 116 6.78 11.50 -5.02
N VAL A 117 6.74 12.84 -5.04
CA VAL A 117 6.33 13.65 -3.89
C VAL A 117 4.96 13.20 -3.35
N GLY A 118 4.87 13.02 -2.03
CA GLY A 118 3.72 12.50 -1.30
C GLY A 118 4.18 11.70 -0.08
N CYS A 119 3.26 11.09 0.67
CA CYS A 119 3.64 10.28 1.85
C CYS A 119 4.74 9.26 1.52
N SER A 120 4.74 8.70 0.32
CA SER A 120 5.73 7.72 -0.13
C SER A 120 7.00 8.30 -0.74
N VAL A 121 7.26 9.61 -0.63
CA VAL A 121 8.44 10.23 -1.26
C VAL A 121 9.74 9.54 -0.83
N LEU A 122 9.86 9.21 0.47
CA LEU A 122 11.03 8.53 1.03
C LEU A 122 11.05 7.01 0.74
N ALA A 123 10.20 6.49 -0.14
CA ALA A 123 10.25 5.08 -0.53
C ALA A 123 11.61 4.68 -1.12
N TYR A 124 12.37 5.64 -1.67
CA TYR A 124 13.73 5.40 -2.13
C TYR A 124 14.71 5.01 -1.03
N ASP A 125 14.46 5.37 0.23
CA ASP A 125 15.28 4.92 1.36
C ASP A 125 14.91 3.51 1.83
N TYR A 126 13.72 3.01 1.42
CA TYR A 126 13.08 1.83 2.00
C TYR A 126 13.22 0.59 1.15
N PHE A 127 13.04 0.71 -0.17
CA PHE A 127 13.18 -0.42 -1.07
C PHE A 127 14.66 -0.71 -1.35
N ASN A 128 15.05 -1.97 -1.23
CA ASN A 128 16.40 -2.43 -1.53
C ASN A 128 16.56 -2.77 -3.03
N CYS A 129 16.22 -1.81 -3.87
CA CYS A 129 16.43 -1.80 -5.32
C CYS A 129 16.69 -0.35 -5.75
N ASP A 130 17.04 -0.15 -7.02
CA ASP A 130 17.21 1.22 -7.53
C ASP A 130 15.87 1.97 -7.47
N MET A 131 15.91 3.23 -7.06
CA MET A 131 14.73 4.08 -6.90
C MET A 131 15.01 5.46 -7.48
N HIS A 132 14.04 6.00 -8.23
CA HIS A 132 14.10 7.34 -8.79
C HIS A 132 13.00 8.21 -8.19
N GLU A 133 13.36 9.37 -7.66
CA GLU A 133 12.38 10.37 -7.22
C GLU A 133 11.83 11.13 -8.42
N ALA A 134 10.51 11.20 -8.56
CA ALA A 134 9.87 11.99 -9.62
C ALA A 134 9.27 13.27 -9.06
N SER A 135 9.30 14.34 -9.84
CA SER A 135 8.47 15.52 -9.55
C SER A 135 7.00 15.12 -9.44
N HIS A 136 6.24 15.85 -8.62
CA HIS A 136 4.84 15.54 -8.39
C HIS A 136 4.03 15.51 -9.71
N GLY A 137 3.27 14.45 -9.91
CA GLY A 137 2.50 14.14 -11.12
C GLY A 137 3.30 13.51 -12.25
N ARG A 138 4.61 13.29 -12.09
CA ARG A 138 5.50 12.85 -13.19
C ARG A 138 6.03 11.44 -13.03
N ALA A 139 5.64 10.70 -11.99
CA ALA A 139 6.10 9.32 -11.79
C ALA A 139 5.86 8.43 -13.02
N MET A 140 4.71 8.54 -13.67
CA MET A 140 4.39 7.74 -14.86
C MET A 140 5.19 8.15 -16.11
N ALA A 141 5.53 9.44 -16.25
CA ALA A 141 6.40 9.92 -17.32
C ALA A 141 7.85 9.41 -17.13
N VAL A 142 8.37 9.51 -15.89
CA VAL A 142 9.69 9.00 -15.53
C VAL A 142 9.76 7.48 -15.72
N ALA A 143 8.77 6.74 -15.22
CA ALA A 143 8.69 5.29 -15.38
C ALA A 143 8.65 4.87 -16.87
N THR A 144 7.91 5.61 -17.70
CA THR A 144 7.91 5.42 -19.16
C THR A 144 9.32 5.61 -19.75
N GLY A 145 10.02 6.67 -19.35
CA GLY A 145 11.39 6.94 -19.80
C GLY A 145 12.35 5.80 -19.45
N ILE A 146 12.35 5.36 -18.18
CA ILE A 146 13.17 4.25 -17.71
C ILE A 146 12.87 2.98 -18.50
N LYS A 147 11.59 2.61 -18.61
CA LYS A 147 11.19 1.36 -19.28
C LYS A 147 11.52 1.34 -20.76
N ARG A 148 11.44 2.47 -21.45
CA ARG A 148 11.81 2.58 -22.87
C ARG A 148 13.33 2.61 -23.08
N GLY A 149 14.07 3.27 -22.20
CA GLY A 149 15.53 3.31 -22.25
C GLY A 149 16.19 1.98 -21.87
N ARG A 150 15.57 1.24 -20.95
CA ARG A 150 16.06 -0.04 -20.42
C ARG A 150 14.94 -1.07 -20.35
N LYS A 151 14.64 -1.68 -21.50
CA LYS A 151 13.55 -2.65 -21.67
C LYS A 151 13.70 -3.90 -20.78
N ASP A 152 14.93 -4.23 -20.42
CA ASP A 152 15.34 -5.36 -19.59
C ASP A 152 15.01 -5.18 -18.09
N LEU A 153 14.82 -3.95 -17.63
CA LEU A 153 14.50 -3.66 -16.23
C LEU A 153 13.02 -3.88 -15.93
N VAL A 154 12.70 -4.31 -14.72
CA VAL A 154 11.33 -4.26 -14.18
C VAL A 154 11.14 -2.87 -13.58
N VAL A 155 10.07 -2.18 -13.95
CA VAL A 155 9.78 -0.81 -13.50
C VAL A 155 8.45 -0.79 -12.76
N PHE A 156 8.42 -0.21 -11.57
CA PHE A 156 7.18 0.08 -10.87
C PHE A 156 7.07 1.54 -10.45
N SER A 157 5.86 2.06 -10.40
CA SER A 157 5.58 3.33 -9.72
C SER A 157 4.81 3.08 -8.44
N TYR A 158 5.05 3.91 -7.43
CA TYR A 158 4.32 3.89 -6.16
C TYR A 158 3.75 5.27 -5.93
N GLN A 159 2.43 5.45 -6.09
CA GLN A 159 1.81 6.77 -6.16
C GLN A 159 0.59 6.86 -5.25
N GLY A 160 0.35 8.02 -4.64
CA GLY A 160 -0.86 8.33 -3.90
C GLY A 160 -1.87 9.15 -4.71
N ASP A 161 -3.01 9.50 -4.10
CA ASP A 161 -4.14 10.18 -4.73
C ASP A 161 -3.78 11.47 -5.46
N GLY A 162 -3.06 12.39 -4.78
CA GLY A 162 -2.69 13.67 -5.38
C GLY A 162 -1.75 13.53 -6.57
N ASP A 163 -0.83 12.57 -6.51
CA ASP A 163 0.13 12.34 -7.59
C ASP A 163 -0.56 11.73 -8.81
N LEU A 164 -1.31 10.65 -8.59
CA LEU A 164 -1.82 9.83 -9.67
C LEU A 164 -3.17 10.30 -10.20
N ALA A 165 -4.11 10.59 -9.29
CA ALA A 165 -5.50 10.89 -9.62
C ALA A 165 -5.78 12.40 -9.76
N SER A 166 -4.82 13.26 -9.45
CA SER A 166 -4.92 14.72 -9.67
C SER A 166 -3.89 15.20 -10.69
N ILE A 167 -2.75 15.74 -10.24
CA ILE A 167 -1.82 16.47 -11.10
C ILE A 167 -1.14 15.56 -12.15
N GLY A 168 -1.02 14.27 -11.87
CA GLY A 168 -0.47 13.25 -12.79
C GLY A 168 -1.51 12.43 -13.56
N MET A 169 -2.80 12.78 -13.53
CA MET A 169 -3.87 12.01 -14.19
C MET A 169 -3.57 11.79 -15.67
N ALA A 170 -3.19 12.85 -16.38
CA ALA A 170 -2.88 12.76 -17.82
C ALA A 170 -1.73 11.78 -18.09
N GLU A 171 -0.65 11.84 -17.31
CA GLU A 171 0.49 10.93 -17.48
C GLU A 171 0.11 9.48 -17.22
N THR A 172 -0.73 9.24 -16.22
CA THR A 172 -1.23 7.90 -15.86
C THR A 172 -2.09 7.33 -16.99
N VAL A 173 -3.07 8.08 -17.47
CA VAL A 173 -3.96 7.68 -18.56
C VAL A 173 -3.17 7.43 -19.84
N HIS A 174 -2.27 8.33 -20.21
CA HIS A 174 -1.48 8.16 -21.43
C HIS A 174 -0.50 6.99 -21.33
N THR A 175 0.09 6.74 -20.16
CA THR A 175 0.98 5.59 -19.96
C THR A 175 0.21 4.26 -20.06
N ALA A 176 -0.95 4.19 -19.42
CA ALA A 176 -1.85 3.04 -19.53
C ALA A 176 -2.32 2.82 -20.98
N ASN A 177 -2.72 3.89 -21.67
CA ASN A 177 -3.21 3.81 -23.05
C ASN A 177 -2.11 3.37 -24.03
N ARG A 178 -0.85 3.75 -23.80
CA ARG A 178 0.29 3.24 -24.59
C ARG A 178 0.62 1.79 -24.29
N GLY A 179 0.13 1.23 -23.19
CA GLY A 179 0.39 -0.15 -22.79
C GLY A 179 1.83 -0.37 -22.35
N GLU A 180 2.46 0.66 -21.78
CA GLU A 180 3.80 0.55 -21.25
C GLU A 180 3.84 -0.59 -20.24
N LYS A 181 4.84 -1.46 -20.36
CA LYS A 181 4.97 -2.64 -19.49
C LYS A 181 5.48 -2.19 -18.12
N ILE A 182 4.66 -1.50 -17.35
CA ILE A 182 4.97 -0.93 -16.03
C ILE A 182 3.95 -1.48 -15.05
N THR A 183 4.38 -1.70 -13.82
CA THR A 183 3.51 -2.07 -12.69
C THR A 183 3.25 -0.84 -11.84
N VAL A 184 2.00 -0.40 -11.74
CA VAL A 184 1.60 0.76 -10.94
C VAL A 184 0.97 0.29 -9.64
N ILE A 185 1.51 0.77 -8.53
CA ILE A 185 0.93 0.61 -7.20
C ILE A 185 0.31 1.95 -6.81
N PHE A 186 -1.02 2.02 -6.92
CA PHE A 186 -1.78 3.21 -6.57
C PHE A 186 -2.35 3.06 -5.16
N VAL A 187 -1.94 3.92 -4.23
CA VAL A 187 -2.46 3.94 -2.88
C VAL A 187 -3.59 4.96 -2.80
N ASN A 188 -4.82 4.47 -2.70
CA ASN A 188 -6.01 5.29 -2.53
C ASN A 188 -6.38 5.34 -1.05
N ASN A 189 -6.05 6.44 -0.38
CA ASN A 189 -6.50 6.72 0.98
C ASN A 189 -7.49 7.90 1.03
N ALA A 190 -8.04 8.27 -0.13
CA ALA A 190 -9.06 9.29 -0.29
C ALA A 190 -8.70 10.70 0.21
N ILE A 191 -7.41 11.01 0.46
CA ILE A 191 -6.96 12.34 0.89
C ILE A 191 -5.54 12.64 0.41
N TYR A 192 -5.10 13.89 0.53
CA TYR A 192 -3.67 14.22 0.41
C TYR A 192 -3.02 14.13 1.78
N GLY A 193 -2.53 12.94 2.13
CA GLY A 193 -2.03 12.66 3.48
C GLY A 193 -0.86 13.57 3.92
N MET A 194 0.14 13.77 3.06
CA MET A 194 1.36 14.52 3.41
C MET A 194 1.08 16.01 3.66
N THR A 195 0.10 16.59 2.99
CA THR A 195 -0.22 18.02 3.07
C THR A 195 -1.31 18.32 4.11
N GLY A 196 -1.46 17.44 5.11
CA GLY A 196 -2.42 17.62 6.20
C GLY A 196 -3.84 17.16 5.87
N GLY A 197 -3.99 16.14 5.02
CA GLY A 197 -5.28 15.50 4.76
C GLY A 197 -6.25 16.36 3.95
N GLN A 198 -5.77 17.00 2.89
CA GLN A 198 -6.61 17.80 1.99
C GLN A 198 -7.54 16.89 1.17
N MET A 199 -8.64 17.46 0.64
CA MET A 199 -9.55 16.75 -0.24
C MET A 199 -8.82 16.28 -1.51
N ALA A 200 -8.93 14.99 -1.79
CA ALA A 200 -8.43 14.35 -2.99
C ALA A 200 -9.55 14.18 -4.05
N PRO A 201 -9.19 13.88 -5.30
CA PRO A 201 -10.16 13.48 -6.32
C PRO A 201 -10.93 12.21 -5.95
N THR A 202 -10.38 11.38 -5.05
CA THR A 202 -10.95 10.11 -4.55
C THR A 202 -11.64 10.25 -3.19
N THR A 203 -11.69 11.44 -2.59
CA THR A 203 -12.45 11.68 -1.35
C THR A 203 -13.92 11.33 -1.56
N LEU A 204 -14.52 10.51 -0.70
CA LEU A 204 -15.91 10.07 -0.82
C LEU A 204 -16.90 11.23 -0.67
N ALA A 205 -18.12 11.06 -1.20
CA ALA A 205 -19.22 11.99 -0.96
C ALA A 205 -19.48 12.14 0.55
N GLY A 206 -19.54 13.37 1.05
CA GLY A 206 -19.74 13.66 2.47
C GLY A 206 -18.52 13.40 3.37
N GLN A 207 -17.42 12.81 2.87
CA GLN A 207 -16.21 12.61 3.68
C GLN A 207 -15.55 13.95 3.99
N VAL A 208 -15.25 14.18 5.26
CA VAL A 208 -14.57 15.37 5.77
C VAL A 208 -13.07 15.28 5.45
N ALA A 209 -12.50 16.40 5.02
CA ALA A 209 -11.07 16.59 4.83
C ALA A 209 -10.71 18.04 5.20
N SER A 210 -9.42 18.36 5.37
CA SER A 210 -9.01 19.69 5.88
C SER A 210 -9.45 20.86 5.00
N THR A 211 -9.61 20.63 3.68
CA THR A 211 -10.10 21.64 2.72
C THR A 211 -11.59 21.52 2.39
N CYS A 212 -12.30 20.53 2.96
CA CYS A 212 -13.75 20.39 2.89
C CYS A 212 -14.30 19.97 4.26
N PRO A 213 -14.29 20.88 5.26
CA PRO A 213 -14.61 20.55 6.65
C PRO A 213 -16.07 20.13 6.86
N LEU A 214 -16.96 20.47 5.94
CA LEU A 214 -18.38 20.07 5.95
C LEU A 214 -18.65 18.79 5.15
N GLY A 215 -17.59 18.11 4.71
CA GLY A 215 -17.67 16.97 3.80
C GLY A 215 -17.58 17.39 2.33
N ARG A 216 -17.22 16.44 1.47
CA ARG A 216 -17.24 16.65 0.01
C ARG A 216 -18.67 16.82 -0.49
N ASP A 217 -18.99 18.02 -0.96
CA ASP A 217 -20.20 18.29 -1.74
C ASP A 217 -19.99 17.87 -3.21
N VAL A 218 -20.75 16.87 -3.66
CA VAL A 218 -20.67 16.35 -5.04
C VAL A 218 -21.23 17.31 -6.08
N ASN A 219 -22.09 18.26 -5.71
CA ASN A 219 -22.59 19.28 -6.64
C ASN A 219 -21.54 20.36 -6.93
N HIS A 220 -20.67 20.62 -5.96
CA HIS A 220 -19.58 21.58 -6.10
C HIS A 220 -18.29 20.94 -6.63
N ALA A 221 -17.85 19.85 -6.01
CA ALA A 221 -16.56 19.20 -6.29
C ALA A 221 -16.65 18.02 -7.28
N GLY A 222 -17.86 17.61 -7.66
CA GLY A 222 -18.11 16.41 -8.47
C GLY A 222 -18.04 15.11 -7.67
N TRP A 223 -18.33 13.99 -8.31
CA TRP A 223 -18.22 12.66 -7.69
C TRP A 223 -16.76 12.21 -7.56
N PRO A 224 -16.44 11.37 -6.54
CA PRO A 224 -15.10 10.81 -6.39
C PRO A 224 -14.67 10.04 -7.65
N ILE A 225 -13.43 10.24 -8.09
CA ILE A 225 -12.91 9.57 -9.27
C ILE A 225 -12.65 8.10 -8.95
N ARG A 226 -13.17 7.22 -9.81
CA ARG A 226 -12.93 5.79 -9.80
C ARG A 226 -11.87 5.46 -10.85
N VAL A 227 -10.60 5.50 -10.43
CA VAL A 227 -9.45 5.48 -11.35
C VAL A 227 -9.36 4.16 -12.12
N VAL A 228 -9.59 3.02 -11.46
CA VAL A 228 -9.56 1.71 -12.13
C VAL A 228 -10.60 1.64 -13.25
N GLU A 229 -11.81 2.13 -13.01
CA GLU A 229 -12.92 2.15 -13.97
C GLU A 229 -12.63 3.13 -15.12
N LEU A 230 -12.00 4.27 -14.81
CA LEU A 230 -11.51 5.20 -15.84
C LEU A 230 -10.50 4.49 -16.76
N LEU A 231 -9.51 3.79 -16.19
CA LEU A 231 -8.52 3.04 -16.97
C LEU A 231 -9.12 1.82 -17.69
N GLN A 232 -10.16 1.21 -17.13
CA GLN A 232 -10.88 0.08 -17.73
C GLN A 232 -11.48 0.44 -19.10
N SER A 233 -11.90 1.70 -19.27
CA SER A 233 -12.46 2.20 -20.54
C SER A 233 -11.46 2.20 -21.70
N LEU A 234 -10.15 2.15 -21.42
CA LEU A 234 -9.11 2.10 -22.44
C LEU A 234 -9.12 0.73 -23.15
N ARG A 235 -8.90 0.72 -24.47
CA ARG A 235 -8.83 -0.53 -25.25
C ARG A 235 -7.57 -1.35 -24.99
N THR A 236 -6.52 -0.72 -24.49
CA THR A 236 -5.21 -1.34 -24.34
C THR A 236 -5.23 -2.56 -23.40
N PRO A 237 -4.55 -3.66 -23.74
CA PRO A 237 -4.41 -4.80 -22.85
C PRO A 237 -3.80 -4.38 -21.51
N ALA A 238 -4.50 -4.71 -20.43
CA ALA A 238 -4.11 -4.32 -19.08
C ALA A 238 -4.54 -5.35 -18.04
N TYR A 239 -3.79 -5.40 -16.96
CA TYR A 239 -4.23 -5.99 -15.69
C TYR A 239 -4.60 -4.86 -14.74
N LEU A 240 -5.88 -4.73 -14.42
CA LEU A 240 -6.41 -3.73 -13.49
C LEU A 240 -7.05 -4.47 -12.32
N ALA A 241 -6.52 -4.26 -11.12
CA ALA A 241 -7.06 -4.86 -9.89
C ALA A 241 -7.22 -3.81 -8.81
N ARG A 242 -8.24 -3.99 -7.97
CA ARG A 242 -8.43 -3.25 -6.73
C ARG A 242 -8.35 -4.20 -5.55
N VAL A 243 -7.52 -3.88 -4.59
CA VAL A 243 -7.29 -4.66 -3.37
C VAL A 243 -7.30 -3.74 -2.15
N SER A 244 -7.26 -4.31 -0.96
CA SER A 244 -7.07 -3.56 0.28
C SER A 244 -6.07 -4.29 1.18
N VAL A 245 -5.62 -3.61 2.23
CA VAL A 245 -4.70 -4.14 3.23
C VAL A 245 -5.17 -3.86 4.67
N HIS A 246 -6.47 -3.59 4.85
CA HIS A 246 -7.07 -3.27 6.16
C HIS A 246 -7.14 -4.48 7.10
N ASP A 247 -7.20 -5.70 6.56
CA ASP A 247 -7.29 -6.95 7.32
C ASP A 247 -6.36 -8.06 6.75
N PRO A 248 -6.08 -9.15 7.50
CA PRO A 248 -5.21 -10.23 7.06
C PRO A 248 -5.61 -10.92 5.73
N LYS A 249 -6.90 -11.18 5.50
CA LYS A 249 -7.42 -11.80 4.28
C LYS A 249 -7.19 -10.87 3.09
N SER A 250 -7.48 -9.58 3.25
CA SER A 250 -7.25 -8.56 2.22
C SER A 250 -5.76 -8.40 1.90
N ILE A 251 -4.88 -8.41 2.91
CA ILE A 251 -3.41 -8.39 2.73
C ILE A 251 -2.91 -9.55 1.87
N LEU A 252 -3.40 -10.77 2.12
CA LEU A 252 -3.05 -11.94 1.31
C LEU A 252 -3.55 -11.82 -0.13
N ALA A 253 -4.73 -11.24 -0.34
CA ALA A 253 -5.26 -10.96 -1.68
C ALA A 253 -4.42 -9.89 -2.41
N ALA A 254 -4.05 -8.82 -1.71
CA ALA A 254 -3.18 -7.78 -2.23
C ALA A 254 -1.83 -8.33 -2.69
N LYS A 255 -1.20 -9.20 -1.89
CA LYS A 255 0.06 -9.85 -2.26
C LYS A 255 -0.07 -10.64 -3.57
N ARG A 256 -1.16 -11.40 -3.73
CA ARG A 256 -1.40 -12.16 -4.98
C ARG A 256 -1.56 -11.25 -6.19
N ALA A 257 -2.32 -10.16 -6.05
CA ALA A 257 -2.52 -9.19 -7.14
C ALA A 257 -1.22 -8.46 -7.52
N ILE A 258 -0.44 -8.00 -6.54
CA ILE A 258 0.86 -7.34 -6.75
C ILE A 258 1.83 -8.31 -7.45
N ARG A 259 1.94 -9.55 -6.97
CA ARG A 259 2.78 -10.58 -7.60
C ARG A 259 2.36 -10.84 -9.05
N LYS A 260 1.05 -10.94 -9.32
CA LYS A 260 0.49 -11.14 -10.67
C LYS A 260 0.80 -9.95 -11.59
N ALA A 261 0.69 -8.71 -11.09
CA ALA A 261 1.05 -7.50 -11.83
C ALA A 261 2.53 -7.48 -12.24
N PHE A 262 3.45 -7.83 -11.33
CA PHE A 262 4.86 -7.97 -11.68
C PHE A 262 5.10 -9.09 -12.69
N LYS A 263 4.43 -10.24 -12.54
CA LYS A 263 4.55 -11.35 -13.48
C LYS A 263 4.13 -10.97 -14.90
N TYR A 264 3.00 -10.28 -15.07
CA TYR A 264 2.56 -9.78 -16.38
C TYR A 264 3.56 -8.81 -17.01
N GLN A 265 4.22 -7.98 -16.21
CA GLN A 265 5.29 -7.14 -16.71
C GLN A 265 6.52 -7.96 -17.15
N ILE A 266 6.98 -8.90 -16.33
CA ILE A 266 8.13 -9.78 -16.62
C ILE A 266 7.90 -10.55 -17.93
N ASP A 267 6.68 -11.04 -18.14
CA ASP A 267 6.28 -11.80 -19.30
C ASP A 267 5.98 -10.92 -20.54
N GLY A 268 6.06 -9.59 -20.40
CA GLY A 268 5.81 -8.64 -21.48
C GLY A 268 4.34 -8.54 -21.91
N VAL A 269 3.40 -8.99 -21.08
CA VAL A 269 1.99 -9.16 -21.45
C VAL A 269 1.26 -7.82 -21.53
N CYS A 270 1.24 -7.03 -20.46
CA CYS A 270 0.38 -5.85 -20.39
C CYS A 270 0.90 -4.76 -19.45
N PHE A 271 0.28 -3.58 -19.54
CA PHE A 271 0.35 -2.58 -18.46
C PHE A 271 -0.40 -3.12 -17.24
N SER A 272 0.16 -2.95 -16.05
CA SER A 272 -0.46 -3.47 -14.81
C SER A 272 -0.69 -2.36 -13.81
N PHE A 273 -1.88 -2.34 -13.21
CA PHE A 273 -2.30 -1.34 -12.23
C PHE A 273 -3.01 -2.02 -11.06
N VAL A 274 -2.50 -1.78 -9.86
CA VAL A 274 -3.07 -2.28 -8.62
C VAL A 274 -3.44 -1.08 -7.75
N GLU A 275 -4.74 -0.79 -7.66
CA GLU A 275 -5.28 0.13 -6.67
C GLU A 275 -5.35 -0.57 -5.31
N VAL A 276 -4.70 0.00 -4.31
CA VAL A 276 -4.77 -0.43 -2.93
C VAL A 276 -5.59 0.59 -2.15
N VAL A 277 -6.84 0.21 -1.85
CA VAL A 277 -7.70 0.96 -0.92
C VAL A 277 -7.08 0.86 0.47
N SER A 278 -6.68 2.00 1.01
CA SER A 278 -5.71 2.14 2.09
C SER A 278 -6.22 3.12 3.15
N THR A 279 -5.70 3.01 4.38
CA THR A 279 -6.11 3.88 5.49
C THR A 279 -5.22 5.12 5.60
N CYS A 280 -5.77 6.18 6.19
CA CYS A 280 -4.97 7.32 6.66
C CYS A 280 -5.45 7.77 8.06
N PRO A 281 -5.09 7.06 9.14
CA PRO A 281 -5.63 7.33 10.48
C PRO A 281 -5.45 8.78 10.92
N THR A 282 -4.24 9.31 10.76
CA THR A 282 -3.94 10.72 11.09
C THR A 282 -4.71 11.71 10.25
N GLY A 283 -4.82 11.48 8.93
CA GLY A 283 -5.51 12.42 8.04
C GLY A 283 -7.03 12.33 8.12
N TRP A 284 -7.57 11.21 8.59
CA TRP A 284 -9.00 11.04 8.86
C TRP A 284 -9.38 11.40 10.31
N GLY A 285 -8.39 11.63 11.19
CA GLY A 285 -8.63 11.91 12.61
C GLY A 285 -9.21 10.71 13.37
N MET A 286 -8.84 9.49 12.98
CA MET A 286 -9.37 8.23 13.51
C MET A 286 -8.26 7.39 14.14
N GLN A 287 -8.61 6.52 15.10
CA GLN A 287 -7.66 5.52 15.57
C GLN A 287 -7.36 4.51 14.45
N PRO A 288 -6.17 3.86 14.47
CA PRO A 288 -5.79 2.91 13.42
C PRO A 288 -6.81 1.80 13.16
N HIS A 289 -7.35 1.16 14.20
CA HIS A 289 -8.32 0.07 14.06
C HIS A 289 -9.68 0.58 13.56
N GLU A 290 -10.14 1.74 14.05
CA GLU A 290 -11.37 2.39 13.58
C GLU A 290 -11.25 2.78 12.10
N SER A 291 -10.07 3.20 11.66
CA SER A 291 -9.80 3.53 10.26
C SER A 291 -9.95 2.30 9.35
N CYS A 292 -9.54 1.11 9.82
CA CYS A 292 -9.75 -0.13 9.08
C CYS A 292 -11.24 -0.45 8.93
N ASN A 293 -12.02 -0.32 10.01
CA ASN A 293 -13.47 -0.54 9.99
C ASN A 293 -14.17 0.48 9.09
N TRP A 294 -13.81 1.76 9.21
CA TRP A 294 -14.38 2.83 8.40
C TRP A 294 -14.10 2.61 6.91
N LEU A 295 -12.89 2.19 6.55
CA LEU A 295 -12.53 1.82 5.18
C LEU A 295 -13.43 0.70 4.66
N GLU A 296 -13.63 -0.36 5.45
CA GLU A 296 -14.48 -1.50 5.07
C GLU A 296 -15.94 -1.07 4.85
N GLU A 297 -16.47 -0.24 5.73
CA GLU A 297 -17.87 0.21 5.70
C GLU A 297 -18.15 1.29 4.66
N ASN A 298 -17.17 2.14 4.33
CA ASN A 298 -17.40 3.36 3.54
C ASN A 298 -16.62 3.38 2.21
N MET A 299 -15.34 3.00 2.22
CA MET A 299 -14.54 3.02 1.00
C MET A 299 -14.80 1.82 0.11
N ILE A 300 -14.84 0.60 0.65
CA ILE A 300 -15.03 -0.62 -0.16
C ILE A 300 -16.35 -0.62 -0.94
N PRO A 301 -17.50 -0.17 -0.39
CA PRO A 301 -18.73 -0.08 -1.17
C PRO A 301 -18.63 0.83 -2.39
N TYR A 302 -17.86 1.92 -2.29
CA TYR A 302 -17.64 2.84 -3.42
C TYR A 302 -16.53 2.36 -4.37
N TYR A 303 -15.50 1.71 -3.81
CA TYR A 303 -14.32 1.18 -4.46
C TYR A 303 -14.29 -0.35 -4.33
N PRO A 304 -15.15 -1.08 -5.07
CA PRO A 304 -15.30 -2.52 -4.90
C PRO A 304 -14.02 -3.27 -5.27
N LEU A 305 -13.60 -4.17 -4.38
CA LEU A 305 -12.39 -4.99 -4.55
C LEU A 305 -12.58 -6.06 -5.63
N GLY A 306 -11.49 -6.42 -6.32
CA GLY A 306 -11.47 -7.49 -7.32
C GLY A 306 -10.55 -7.21 -8.50
N GLU A 307 -10.44 -8.19 -9.39
CA GLU A 307 -9.84 -7.97 -10.72
C GLU A 307 -10.91 -7.34 -11.62
N VAL A 308 -10.64 -6.13 -12.12
CA VAL A 308 -11.60 -5.35 -12.93
C VAL A 308 -11.35 -5.54 -14.42
N LYS A 309 -10.10 -5.79 -14.81
CA LYS A 309 -9.71 -6.11 -16.18
C LYS A 309 -8.49 -7.03 -16.16
N THR A 310 -8.52 -8.08 -16.96
CA THR A 310 -7.36 -8.93 -17.23
C THR A 310 -7.05 -8.97 -18.73
N PRO A 311 -5.82 -9.33 -19.14
CA PRO A 311 -5.46 -9.42 -20.56
C PRO A 311 -6.40 -10.31 -21.38
N GLU A 312 -6.92 -11.37 -20.78
CA GLU A 312 -7.83 -12.33 -21.41
C GLU A 312 -9.23 -11.74 -21.65
N THR A 313 -9.66 -10.82 -20.78
CA THR A 313 -10.93 -10.07 -20.91
C THR A 313 -10.81 -8.79 -21.74
N ALA A 314 -9.59 -8.43 -22.15
CA ALA A 314 -9.29 -7.18 -22.86
C ALA A 314 -9.24 -7.34 -24.40
N ALA A 315 -9.31 -8.58 -24.89
CA ALA A 315 -9.32 -8.93 -26.32
C ALA A 315 -10.72 -8.77 -26.92
#